data_AF-A0A1E3R5L5-F1
#
_entry.id   AF-A0A1E3R5L5-F1
#
_cell.length_a   1.000
_cell.length_b   1.000
_cell.length_c   1.000
_cell.angle_alpha   90.00
_cell.angle_beta   90.00
_cell.angle_gamma   90.00
#
_symmetry.space_group_name_H-M   'P 1'
#
loop_
_entity.id
_entity.type
_entity.pdbx_description
1 polymer ?
#
loop_
_entity_poly.entity_id
_entity_poly.type
_entity_poly.pdbx_seq_one_letter_code
_entity_poly.pdbx_strand_id
1 'polypeptide(L)'
;MTSVTWRRAIGATGLLRTFTDAELIESADVHVAQRLTTLAEEPDEQVALAIALLVRALRGGSVCLDLASAEAQVEVKGLGDAVRASTLIGARMRAMSSRAEYGLVT
;
A
#
# COMPACT_ATOMS: atom_id res chain seq x y z
N MET A 1 -0.85 1.01 -27.07
CA MET A 1 -1.64 0.38 -26.00
C MET A 1 -2.57 1.43 -25.42
N THR A 2 -3.89 1.30 -25.61
CA THR A 2 -4.88 2.21 -25.01
C THR A 2 -5.04 1.83 -23.55
N SER A 3 -4.30 2.46 -22.66
CA SER A 3 -4.51 2.26 -21.23
C SER A 3 -5.92 2.71 -20.86
N VAL A 4 -6.63 1.90 -20.08
CA VAL A 4 -7.98 2.27 -19.67
C VAL A 4 -7.86 3.30 -18.55
N THR A 5 -8.44 4.48 -18.76
CA THR A 5 -8.24 5.66 -17.90
C THR A 5 -8.57 5.41 -16.42
N TRP A 6 -9.52 4.52 -16.11
CA TRP A 6 -9.88 4.18 -14.73
C TRP A 6 -8.78 3.44 -13.95
N ARG A 7 -7.79 2.85 -14.63
CA ARG A 7 -6.66 2.18 -13.97
C ARG A 7 -5.64 3.17 -13.39
N ARG A 8 -5.60 4.40 -13.90
CA ARG A 8 -4.64 5.41 -13.42
C ARG A 8 -5.19 6.13 -12.19
N ALA A 9 -4.48 6.06 -11.08
CA ALA A 9 -4.81 6.82 -9.88
C ALA A 9 -4.46 8.30 -10.04
N ILE A 10 -5.47 9.17 -10.18
CA ILE A 10 -5.27 10.61 -10.37
C ILE A 10 -4.75 11.29 -9.10
N GLY A 11 -5.14 10.81 -7.93
CA GLY A 11 -4.72 11.34 -6.62
C GLY A 11 -3.42 10.75 -6.07
N ALA A 12 -2.66 10.01 -6.89
CA ALA A 12 -1.39 9.44 -6.45
C ALA A 12 -0.29 10.51 -6.38
N THR A 13 0.57 10.40 -5.37
CA THR A 13 1.76 11.25 -5.18
C THR A 13 2.98 10.37 -4.92
N GLY A 14 4.18 10.97 -4.95
CA GLY A 14 5.42 10.29 -4.57
C GLY A 14 5.69 9.00 -5.32
N LEU A 15 6.10 7.96 -4.59
CA LEU A 15 6.30 6.61 -5.14
C LEU A 15 5.03 6.04 -5.80
N LEU A 16 3.85 6.17 -5.19
CA LEU A 16 2.62 5.62 -5.77
C LEU A 16 2.31 6.21 -7.15
N ARG A 17 2.56 7.51 -7.37
CA ARG A 17 2.40 8.13 -8.69
C ARG A 17 3.37 7.53 -9.70
N THR A 18 4.63 7.40 -9.32
CA THR A 18 5.69 6.85 -10.16
C THR A 18 5.33 5.45 -10.66
N PHE A 19 4.86 4.58 -9.76
CA PHE A 19 4.51 3.20 -10.10
C PHE A 19 3.19 3.06 -10.85
N THR A 20 2.20 3.94 -10.60
CA THR A 20 0.97 3.97 -11.40
C THR A 20 1.22 4.49 -12.82
N ASP A 21 2.08 5.49 -12.99
CA ASP A 21 2.42 6.02 -14.32
C ASP A 21 3.23 5.01 -15.15
N ALA A 22 3.97 4.11 -14.48
CA ALA A 22 4.64 2.96 -15.08
C ALA A 22 3.72 1.75 -15.32
N GLU A 23 2.42 1.85 -15.01
CA GLU A 23 1.41 0.77 -15.11
C GLU A 23 1.72 -0.49 -14.26
N LEU A 24 2.59 -0.37 -13.26
CA LEU A 24 2.96 -1.46 -12.35
C LEU A 24 1.89 -1.69 -11.26
N ILE A 25 1.19 -0.63 -10.87
CA ILE A 25 0.07 -0.66 -9.91
C ILE A 25 -1.10 0.17 -10.46
N GLU A 26 -2.33 -0.16 -10.08
CA GLU A 26 -3.54 0.53 -10.56
C GLU A 26 -4.31 1.24 -9.45
N SER A 27 -5.37 1.95 -9.82
CA SER A 27 -6.21 2.75 -8.91
C SER A 27 -6.67 1.98 -7.66
N ALA A 28 -7.01 0.70 -7.81
CA ALA A 28 -7.38 -0.16 -6.69
C ALA A 28 -6.23 -0.34 -5.67
N ASP A 29 -5.00 -0.56 -6.14
CA ASP A 29 -3.81 -0.67 -5.28
C ASP A 29 -3.55 0.61 -4.51
N VAL A 30 -3.56 1.73 -5.24
CA VAL A 30 -3.23 3.05 -4.70
C VAL A 30 -4.23 3.47 -3.63
N HIS A 31 -5.53 3.29 -3.88
CA HIS A 31 -6.55 3.68 -2.90
C HIS A 31 -6.48 2.87 -1.61
N VAL A 32 -6.20 1.56 -1.71
CA VAL A 32 -6.03 0.73 -0.51
C VAL A 32 -4.76 1.13 0.25
N ALA A 33 -3.64 1.35 -0.45
CA ALA A 33 -2.40 1.83 0.15
C ALA A 33 -2.61 3.15 0.90
N GLN A 34 -3.17 4.17 0.24
CA GLN A 34 -3.44 5.48 0.84
C GLN A 34 -4.38 5.40 2.04
N ARG A 35 -5.43 4.58 1.96
CA ARG A 35 -6.37 4.38 3.07
C ARG A 35 -5.68 3.73 4.27
N LEU A 36 -4.92 2.66 4.06
CA LEU A 36 -4.24 1.95 5.13
C LEU A 36 -3.16 2.80 5.79
N THR A 37 -2.35 3.53 5.01
CA THR A 37 -1.33 4.42 5.60
C THR A 37 -1.94 5.61 6.33
N THR A 38 -3.02 6.21 5.79
CA THR A 38 -3.75 7.28 6.49
C THR A 38 -4.30 6.80 7.83
N LEU A 39 -4.94 5.62 7.84
CA LEU A 39 -5.50 5.02 9.05
C LEU A 39 -4.42 4.70 10.09
N ALA A 40 -3.27 4.20 9.64
CA ALA A 40 -2.15 3.86 10.51
C ALA A 40 -1.27 5.05 10.92
N GLU A 41 -1.54 6.25 10.40
CA GLU A 41 -0.66 7.43 10.52
C GLU A 41 0.77 7.13 10.02
N GLU A 42 0.90 6.34 8.96
CA GLU A 42 2.17 5.90 8.40
C GLU A 42 2.67 6.89 7.33
N PRO A 43 3.74 7.65 7.59
CA PRO A 43 4.24 8.67 6.66
C PRO A 43 5.18 8.11 5.58
N ASP A 44 5.70 6.89 5.74
CA ASP A 44 6.72 6.36 4.84
C ASP A 44 6.11 5.91 3.50
N GLU A 45 6.53 6.58 2.41
CA GLU A 45 6.08 6.26 1.05
C GLU A 45 6.48 4.85 0.59
N GLN A 46 7.56 4.28 1.14
CA GLN A 46 7.98 2.90 0.84
C GLN A 46 7.00 1.89 1.43
N VAL A 47 6.47 2.17 2.63
CA VAL A 47 5.43 1.32 3.22
C VAL A 47 4.14 1.42 2.40
N ALA A 48 3.77 2.61 1.95
CA ALA A 48 2.64 2.79 1.03
C ALA A 48 2.82 2.00 -0.27
N LEU A 49 4.01 2.04 -0.87
CA LEU A 49 4.34 1.26 -2.07
C LEU A 49 4.27 -0.24 -1.81
N ALA A 50 4.80 -0.73 -0.69
CA ALA A 50 4.73 -2.14 -0.31
C ALA A 50 3.28 -2.63 -0.19
N ILE A 51 2.40 -1.83 0.39
CA ILE A 51 0.96 -2.14 0.46
C ILE A 51 0.34 -2.19 -0.93
N ALA A 52 0.67 -1.23 -1.81
CA ALA A 52 0.15 -1.23 -3.18
C ALA A 52 0.60 -2.49 -3.96
N LEU A 53 1.86 -2.90 -3.83
CA LEU A 53 2.39 -4.13 -4.43
C LEU A 53 1.73 -5.38 -3.83
N LEU A 54 1.43 -5.37 -2.54
CA LEU A 54 0.72 -6.47 -1.87
C LEU A 54 -0.70 -6.61 -2.45
N VAL A 55 -1.46 -5.53 -2.55
CA VAL A 55 -2.82 -5.57 -3.09
C VAL A 55 -2.83 -6.02 -4.55
N ARG A 56 -1.80 -5.64 -5.33
CA ARG A 56 -1.59 -6.10 -6.70
C ARG A 56 -1.38 -7.62 -6.74
N ALA A 57 -0.53 -8.15 -5.86
CA ALA A 57 -0.30 -9.58 -5.73
C ALA A 57 -1.57 -10.34 -5.30
N LEU A 58 -2.34 -9.78 -4.36
CA LEU A 58 -3.61 -10.34 -3.89
C LEU A 58 -4.64 -10.45 -5.02
N ARG A 59 -4.80 -9.40 -5.84
CA ARG A 59 -5.67 -9.45 -7.03
C ARG A 59 -5.19 -10.46 -8.08
N GLY A 60 -3.88 -10.71 -8.14
CA GLY A 60 -3.28 -11.77 -8.94
C GLY A 60 -3.48 -13.18 -8.39
N GLY A 61 -4.12 -13.34 -7.22
CA GLY A 61 -4.36 -14.64 -6.57
C GLY A 61 -3.26 -15.07 -5.60
N SER A 62 -2.28 -14.22 -5.31
CA SER A 62 -1.29 -14.49 -4.25
C SER A 62 -1.90 -14.29 -2.87
N VAL A 63 -1.34 -14.97 -1.87
CA VAL A 63 -1.73 -14.79 -0.46
C VAL A 63 -0.71 -13.97 0.33
N CYS A 64 0.50 -13.85 -0.20
CA CYS A 64 1.60 -13.11 0.41
C CYS A 64 2.40 -12.35 -0.67
N LEU A 65 3.17 -11.37 -0.20
CA LEU A 65 4.18 -10.69 -0.99
C LEU A 65 5.54 -10.96 -0.33
N ASP A 66 6.48 -11.52 -1.08
CA ASP A 66 7.87 -11.58 -0.64
C ASP A 66 8.56 -10.23 -0.90
N LEU A 67 8.91 -9.52 0.17
CA LEU A 67 9.43 -8.16 0.09
C LEU A 67 10.82 -8.10 -0.57
N ALA A 68 11.67 -9.11 -0.38
CA ALA A 68 12.99 -9.15 -1.00
C ALA A 68 12.89 -9.29 -2.54
N SER A 69 12.01 -10.17 -3.01
CA SER A 69 11.70 -10.28 -4.45
C SER A 69 11.05 -9.01 -4.98
N ALA A 70 10.15 -8.39 -4.21
CA ALA A 70 9.50 -7.15 -4.62
C ALA A 70 10.52 -6.02 -4.80
N GLU A 71 11.42 -5.81 -3.83
CA GLU A 71 12.53 -4.84 -3.90
C GLU A 71 13.38 -5.02 -5.16
N ALA A 72 13.75 -6.26 -5.47
CA ALA A 72 14.54 -6.57 -6.65
C ALA A 72 13.82 -6.25 -7.96
N GLN A 73 12.48 -6.39 -7.99
CA GLN A 73 11.67 -6.10 -9.17
C GLN A 73 11.38 -4.61 -9.36
N VAL A 74 11.20 -3.87 -8.27
CA VAL A 74 10.84 -2.45 -8.32
C VAL A 74 12.04 -1.50 -8.24
N GLU A 75 13.25 -2.03 -8.07
CA GLU A 75 14.50 -1.28 -7.92
C GLU A 75 14.47 -0.23 -6.78
N VAL A 76 13.58 -0.42 -5.80
CA VAL A 76 13.48 0.41 -4.58
C VAL A 76 14.22 -0.31 -3.46
N LYS A 77 15.29 0.30 -2.96
CA LYS A 77 16.09 -0.25 -1.85
C LYS A 77 15.45 0.07 -0.50
N GLY A 78 15.42 -0.90 0.40
CA GLY A 78 15.01 -0.69 1.80
C GLY A 78 13.51 -0.76 2.04
N LEU A 79 12.72 -1.17 1.05
CA LEU A 79 11.28 -1.43 1.18
C LEU A 79 10.97 -2.40 2.33
N GLY A 80 11.74 -3.49 2.43
CA GLY A 80 11.61 -4.51 3.45
C GLY A 80 12.00 -3.98 4.83
N ASP A 81 13.02 -3.13 4.91
CA ASP A 81 13.43 -2.49 6.16
C ASP A 81 12.41 -1.46 6.64
N ALA A 82 11.87 -0.64 5.72
CA ALA A 82 10.80 0.31 5.99
C ALA A 82 9.54 -0.40 6.52
N VAL A 83 9.14 -1.48 5.86
CA VAL A 83 8.00 -2.31 6.31
C VAL A 83 8.29 -2.90 7.68
N ARG A 84 9.48 -3.47 7.92
CA ARG A 84 9.88 -4.02 9.23
C ARG A 84 9.86 -2.98 10.36
N ALA A 85 10.21 -1.74 10.06
CA ALA A 85 10.20 -0.63 11.03
C ALA A 85 8.80 0.01 11.19
N SER A 86 7.85 -0.31 10.32
CA SER A 86 6.53 0.30 10.29
C SER A 86 5.68 -0.04 11.51
N THR A 87 4.89 0.94 11.92
CA THR A 87 3.88 0.79 13.00
C THR A 87 2.73 -0.16 12.62
N LEU A 88 2.61 -0.53 11.35
CA LEU A 88 1.64 -1.51 10.86
C LEU A 88 1.95 -2.95 11.30
N ILE A 89 3.20 -3.27 11.66
CA ILE A 89 3.61 -4.63 12.06
C ILE A 89 3.32 -4.91 13.55
N GLY A 90 2.97 -3.89 14.35
CA GLY A 90 2.75 -4.08 15.79
C GLY A 90 1.89 -3.03 16.51
N ALA A 91 1.21 -3.48 17.57
CA ALA A 91 0.43 -2.77 18.61
C ALA A 91 -0.70 -1.79 18.17
N ARG A 92 -0.51 -0.93 17.16
CA ARG A 92 -1.50 0.10 16.80
C ARG A 92 -2.67 -0.40 15.96
N MET A 93 -2.51 -1.40 15.10
CA MET A 93 -3.65 -2.07 14.43
C MET A 93 -4.65 -2.67 15.43
N ARG A 94 -4.17 -3.18 16.59
CA ARG A 94 -5.05 -3.66 17.68
C ARG A 94 -5.87 -2.53 18.31
N ALA A 95 -5.29 -1.34 18.45
CA ALA A 95 -6.00 -0.16 18.97
C ALA A 95 -7.05 0.38 17.98
N MET A 96 -6.81 0.25 16.66
CA MET A 96 -7.80 0.61 15.64
C MET A 96 -9.00 -0.34 15.60
N SER A 97 -8.77 -1.64 15.84
CA SER A 97 -9.86 -2.62 16.00
C SER A 97 -10.77 -2.25 17.18
N SER A 98 -10.19 -1.78 18.30
CA SER A 98 -10.95 -1.32 19.48
C SER A 98 -11.72 -0.02 19.24
N ARG A 99 -11.27 0.84 18.32
CA ARG A 99 -11.90 2.14 18.03
C ARG A 99 -12.96 2.07 16.92
N ALA A 100 -12.88 1.05 16.05
CA ALA A 100 -13.94 0.72 15.09
C ALA A 100 -15.18 0.11 15.78
N GLU A 101 -15.02 -0.52 16.95
CA GLU A 101 -16.12 -1.11 17.72
C GLU A 101 -16.87 -0.10 18.62
N TYR A 102 -16.37 1.14 18.77
CA TYR A 102 -16.92 2.16 19.69
C TYR A 102 -17.30 3.48 18.97
N GLY A 103 -17.96 3.39 17.81
CA GLY A 103 -18.23 4.55 16.95
C GLY A 103 -19.57 4.53 16.22
N LEU A 104 -20.64 4.05 16.86
CA LEU A 104 -22.02 4.24 16.38
C LEU A 104 -23.00 4.05 17.56
N VAL A 105 -23.25 5.12 18.33
CA VAL A 105 -24.56 5.58 18.83
C VAL A 105 -24.31 6.93 19.54
N THR A 106 -24.60 8.02 18.86
CA THR A 106 -25.34 9.20 19.36
C THR A 106 -25.81 9.98 18.15
#